data_AF-A0A8V5GQ70-F1
#
_entry.id   AF-A0A8V5GQ70-F1
#
_cell.length_a   1.000
_cell.length_b   1.000
_cell.length_c   1.000
_cell.angle_alpha   90.00
_cell.angle_beta   90.00
_cell.angle_gamma   90.00
#
_symmetry.space_group_name_H-M   'P 1'
#
loop_
_entity.id
_entity.type
_entity.pdbx_description
1 polymer ?
#
loop_
_entity_poly.entity_id
_entity_poly.type
_entity_poly.pdbx_seq_one_letter_code
_entity_poly.pdbx_strand_id
1 'polypeptide(L)'
;MAATGAGERAVAAGLGALSARPLGSAEPLSLGSLHGKVLLVVNVASDLQQRYGSRGLQVLAFPCNQFGHQENATNEEILLSLEHVRPGKGYKPNFIMFEKCEVNGKNAHPLFTFLKEALPFPHDDPSSLMTNPQYIIWSPVCRNDISWNFEKFLIGLDSVTWSNPLSAQSRISLEQGPHGLAQSNLLHVQR
;
A
#
# COMPACT_ATOMS: atom_id res chain seq x y z
N MET A 1 -25.29 9.30 -15.13
CA MET A 1 -23.94 9.12 -14.54
C MET A 1 -23.77 10.07 -13.36
N ALA A 2 -24.32 9.76 -12.18
CA ALA A 2 -24.29 10.66 -11.02
C ALA A 2 -24.32 9.89 -9.69
N ALA A 3 -23.42 8.90 -9.53
CA ALA A 3 -23.33 8.09 -8.30
C ALA A 3 -21.90 8.03 -7.70
N THR A 4 -20.93 8.74 -8.27
CA THR A 4 -19.51 8.66 -7.90
C THR A 4 -19.11 9.56 -6.71
N GLY A 5 -19.74 10.74 -6.55
CA GLY A 5 -19.24 11.77 -5.62
C GLY A 5 -19.44 11.57 -4.10
N ALA A 6 -20.27 10.64 -3.65
CA ALA A 6 -20.58 10.48 -2.22
C ALA A 6 -19.60 9.51 -1.51
N GLY A 7 -19.22 8.42 -2.17
CA GLY A 7 -18.19 7.50 -1.66
C GLY A 7 -16.81 8.15 -1.60
N GLU A 8 -16.48 8.97 -2.61
CA GLU A 8 -15.18 9.65 -2.75
C GLU A 8 -14.87 10.62 -1.58
N ARG A 9 -15.87 11.38 -1.09
CA ARG A 9 -15.68 12.31 0.04
C ARG A 9 -15.54 11.62 1.39
N ALA A 10 -16.21 10.48 1.60
CA ALA A 10 -16.12 9.71 2.84
C ALA A 10 -14.71 9.10 3.02
N VAL A 11 -14.06 8.74 1.91
CA VAL A 11 -12.75 8.08 1.91
C VAL A 11 -11.61 9.07 2.21
N ALA A 12 -11.66 10.28 1.65
CA ALA A 12 -10.75 11.39 2.00
C ALA A 12 -10.76 11.69 3.51
N ALA A 13 -11.96 11.78 4.08
CA ALA A 13 -12.17 12.01 5.49
C ALA A 13 -11.70 10.82 6.35
N GLY A 14 -11.86 9.59 5.85
CA GLY A 14 -11.39 8.36 6.49
C GLY A 14 -9.87 8.32 6.64
N LEU A 15 -9.12 8.60 5.56
CA LEU A 15 -7.65 8.68 5.62
C LEU A 15 -7.13 9.76 6.56
N GLY A 16 -7.80 10.92 6.61
CA GLY A 16 -7.42 12.03 7.47
C GLY A 16 -7.40 11.68 8.96
N ALA A 17 -8.24 10.74 9.39
CA ALA A 17 -8.32 10.27 10.77
C ALA A 17 -7.34 9.13 11.11
N LEU A 18 -6.67 8.56 10.11
CA LEU A 18 -5.77 7.44 10.29
C LEU A 18 -4.33 7.90 10.57
N SER A 19 -3.62 7.11 11.36
CA SER A 19 -2.19 7.30 11.61
C SER A 19 -1.49 5.94 11.64
N ALA A 20 -0.18 5.96 11.44
CA ALA A 20 0.67 4.79 11.59
C ALA A 20 2.05 5.23 12.10
N ARG A 21 2.74 4.37 12.84
CA ARG A 21 4.05 4.68 13.42
C ARG A 21 5.17 4.38 12.43
N PRO A 22 5.98 5.38 12.01
CA PRO A 22 7.17 5.11 11.20
C PRO A 22 8.21 4.28 11.97
N LEU A 23 8.98 3.45 11.26
CA LEU A 23 10.10 2.72 11.86
C LEU A 23 11.10 3.69 12.50
N GLY A 24 11.47 3.43 13.75
CA GLY A 24 12.40 4.27 14.52
C GLY A 24 11.82 5.60 15.00
N SER A 25 10.52 5.86 14.82
CA SER A 25 9.85 7.07 15.32
C SER A 25 9.06 6.80 16.60
N ALA A 26 9.18 7.71 17.57
CA ALA A 26 8.35 7.70 18.78
C ALA A 26 6.92 8.21 18.54
N GLU A 27 6.69 8.98 17.48
CA GLU A 27 5.40 9.60 17.19
C GLU A 27 4.72 8.98 15.96
N PRO A 28 3.42 8.71 16.01
CA PRO A 28 2.63 8.32 14.84
C PRO A 28 2.58 9.44 13.79
N LEU A 29 2.67 9.07 12.51
CA LEU A 29 2.42 9.97 11.40
C LEU A 29 0.94 9.91 11.03
N SER A 30 0.25 11.05 11.09
CA SER A 30 -1.11 11.18 10.54
C SER A 30 -1.07 11.07 9.02
N LEU A 31 -1.88 10.18 8.45
CA LEU A 31 -1.98 10.02 6.99
C LEU A 31 -2.66 11.21 6.33
N GLY A 32 -3.48 11.98 7.07
CA GLY A 32 -4.02 13.26 6.61
C GLY A 32 -2.95 14.30 6.28
N SER A 33 -1.77 14.22 6.90
CA SER A 33 -0.64 15.11 6.58
C SER A 33 -0.05 14.88 5.18
N LEU A 34 -0.40 13.77 4.54
CA LEU A 34 0.06 13.39 3.21
C LEU A 34 -0.89 13.81 2.08
N HIS A 35 -1.89 14.65 2.40
CA HIS A 35 -2.83 15.21 1.42
C HIS A 35 -2.11 15.91 0.26
N GLY A 36 -2.62 15.76 -0.96
CA GLY A 36 -1.99 16.31 -2.16
C GLY A 36 -0.76 15.53 -2.65
N LYS A 37 -0.57 14.29 -2.18
CA LYS A 37 0.37 13.32 -2.77
C LYS A 37 -0.38 12.11 -3.29
N VAL A 38 0.15 11.49 -4.35
CA VAL A 38 -0.30 10.17 -4.76
C VAL A 38 0.32 9.15 -3.80
N LEU A 39 -0.48 8.41 -3.05
CA LEU A 39 0.05 7.40 -2.10
C LEU A 39 0.05 6.03 -2.75
N LEU A 40 1.18 5.35 -2.69
CA LEU A 40 1.27 3.92 -2.98
C LEU A 40 1.49 3.17 -1.67
N VAL A 41 0.46 2.47 -1.20
CA VAL A 41 0.57 1.60 -0.03
C VAL A 41 0.99 0.21 -0.50
N VAL A 42 2.13 -0.25 -0.02
CA VAL A 42 2.71 -1.55 -0.35
C VAL A 42 3.14 -2.25 0.93
N ASN A 43 2.98 -3.56 0.99
CA ASN A 43 3.45 -4.36 2.13
C ASN A 43 4.94 -4.74 2.06
N VAL A 44 5.76 -4.04 1.25
CA VAL A 44 7.12 -4.43 0.80
C VAL A 44 7.86 -3.31 0.03
N ALA A 45 9.16 -3.48 -0.25
CA ALA A 45 10.02 -2.49 -0.93
C ALA A 45 9.64 -2.26 -2.42
N SER A 46 9.72 -1.00 -2.86
CA SER A 46 9.39 -0.57 -4.23
C SER A 46 10.45 0.39 -4.78
N ASP A 47 10.82 0.22 -6.04
CA ASP A 47 11.70 1.15 -6.78
C ASP A 47 10.94 2.39 -7.31
N LEU A 48 9.62 2.43 -7.14
CA LEU A 48 8.76 3.47 -7.70
C LEU A 48 9.01 4.84 -7.06
N GLN A 49 9.42 4.90 -5.79
CA GLN A 49 9.76 6.16 -5.13
C GLN A 49 10.92 6.87 -5.84
N GLN A 50 11.93 6.12 -6.28
CA GLN A 50 13.08 6.69 -7.00
C GLN A 50 12.65 7.26 -8.36
N ARG A 51 11.74 6.59 -9.06
CA ARG A 51 11.33 6.95 -10.42
C ARG A 51 10.32 8.10 -10.45
N TYR A 52 9.39 8.13 -9.50
CA TYR A 52 8.20 8.97 -9.56
C TYR A 52 8.04 9.91 -8.36
N GLY A 53 8.94 9.86 -7.37
CA GLY A 53 8.87 10.69 -6.17
C GLY A 53 8.86 12.19 -6.48
N SER A 54 9.70 12.63 -7.42
CA SER A 54 9.74 14.02 -7.89
C SER A 54 8.47 14.47 -8.62
N ARG A 55 7.58 13.54 -8.99
CA ARG A 55 6.32 13.79 -9.71
C ARG A 55 5.10 13.75 -8.78
N GLY A 56 5.32 13.75 -7.46
CA GLY A 56 4.25 13.77 -6.46
C GLY A 56 3.86 12.40 -5.90
N LEU A 57 4.59 11.32 -6.25
CA LEU A 57 4.39 10.01 -5.63
C LEU A 57 5.04 9.94 -4.24
N GLN A 58 4.29 9.45 -3.26
CA GLN A 58 4.79 9.03 -1.97
C GLN A 58 4.50 7.56 -1.76
N VAL A 59 5.56 6.76 -1.69
CA VAL A 59 5.46 5.36 -1.28
C VAL A 59 5.39 5.29 0.23
N LEU A 60 4.46 4.47 0.72
CA LEU A 60 4.23 4.14 2.12
C LEU A 60 4.32 2.62 2.27
N ALA A 61 5.34 2.14 2.99
CA ALA A 61 5.58 0.71 3.14
C ALA A 61 5.16 0.20 4.52
N PHE A 62 4.35 -0.85 4.54
CA PHE A 62 3.83 -1.50 5.77
C PHE A 62 4.28 -2.97 5.82
N PRO A 63 5.41 -3.27 6.47
CA PRO A 63 5.87 -4.65 6.63
C PRO A 63 4.77 -5.54 7.24
N CYS A 64 4.61 -6.76 6.73
CA CYS A 64 3.58 -7.69 7.19
C CYS A 64 4.09 -9.13 7.12
N ASN A 65 3.86 -9.91 8.17
CA ASN A 65 4.34 -11.30 8.25
C ASN A 65 3.24 -12.36 8.01
N GLN A 66 2.04 -11.96 7.58
CA GLN A 66 0.90 -12.87 7.39
C GLN A 66 1.06 -13.78 6.15
N PHE A 67 1.93 -13.41 5.21
CA PHE A 67 2.07 -14.10 3.92
C PHE A 67 3.34 -14.94 3.88
N GLY A 68 3.19 -16.24 4.18
CA GLY A 68 4.28 -17.21 4.13
C GLY A 68 5.46 -16.90 5.06
N HIS A 69 5.24 -16.12 6.11
CA HIS A 69 6.25 -15.68 7.07
C HIS A 69 7.50 -15.07 6.42
N GLN A 70 7.31 -14.23 5.39
CA GLN A 70 8.42 -13.62 4.65
C GLN A 70 9.07 -12.42 5.37
N GLU A 71 8.44 -11.87 6.41
CA GLU A 71 8.90 -10.69 7.16
C GLU A 71 9.06 -11.02 8.67
N ASN A 72 9.96 -11.98 8.94
CA ASN A 72 10.23 -12.45 10.30
C ASN A 72 11.04 -11.46 11.14
N ALA A 73 11.74 -10.51 10.51
CA ALA A 73 12.52 -9.48 11.19
C ALA A 73 11.62 -8.64 12.12
N THR A 74 12.15 -8.28 13.28
CA THR A 74 11.53 -7.29 14.18
C THR A 74 11.59 -5.88 13.59
N ASN A 75 10.84 -4.92 14.14
CA ASN A 75 10.86 -3.54 13.64
C ASN A 75 12.29 -2.95 13.64
N GLU A 76 13.09 -3.33 14.63
CA GLU A 76 14.48 -2.92 14.81
C GLU A 76 15.43 -3.55 13.78
N GLU A 77 15.06 -4.73 13.25
CA GLU A 77 15.88 -5.51 12.32
C GLU A 77 15.52 -5.27 10.85
N ILE A 78 14.32 -4.78 10.53
CA ILE A 78 13.87 -4.61 9.14
C ILE A 78 14.85 -3.74 8.33
N LEU A 79 15.27 -2.60 8.87
CA LEU A 79 16.21 -1.71 8.17
C LEU A 79 17.60 -2.37 8.01
N LEU A 80 18.06 -3.13 9.00
CA LEU A 80 19.31 -3.88 8.93
C LEU A 80 19.24 -5.00 7.89
N SER A 81 18.11 -5.70 7.81
CA SER A 81 17.86 -6.76 6.82
C SER A 81 17.90 -6.19 5.40
N LEU A 82 17.25 -5.04 5.17
CA LEU A 82 17.30 -4.35 3.88
C LEU A 82 18.72 -3.90 3.51
N GLU A 83 19.48 -3.37 4.49
CA GLU A 83 20.83 -2.85 4.28
C GLU A 83 21.86 -3.96 4.02
N HIS A 84 21.75 -5.10 4.72
CA HIS A 84 22.78 -6.13 4.77
C HIS A 84 22.42 -7.46 4.10
N VAL A 85 21.13 -7.83 4.07
CA VAL A 85 20.68 -9.17 3.64
C VAL A 85 20.03 -9.13 2.27
N ARG A 86 18.87 -8.47 2.16
CA ARG A 86 18.12 -8.37 0.91
C ARG A 86 17.26 -7.10 0.93
N PRO A 87 17.51 -6.11 0.05
CA PRO A 87 18.40 -6.15 -1.11
C PRO A 87 19.91 -6.25 -0.80
N GLY A 88 20.31 -5.86 0.42
CA GLY A 88 21.72 -5.83 0.83
C GLY A 88 22.50 -4.70 0.17
N LYS A 89 23.82 -4.79 0.21
CA LYS A 89 24.76 -3.84 -0.46
C LYS A 89 24.62 -2.39 0.01
N GLY A 90 24.26 -2.17 1.27
CA GLY A 90 24.09 -0.81 1.81
C GLY A 90 22.80 -0.14 1.33
N TYR A 91 21.82 -0.91 0.84
CA TYR A 91 20.54 -0.37 0.40
C TYR A 91 19.83 0.36 1.55
N LYS A 92 19.34 1.56 1.26
CA LYS A 92 18.54 2.36 2.19
C LYS A 92 17.24 2.78 1.51
N PRO A 93 16.07 2.49 2.11
CA PRO A 93 14.80 2.91 1.55
C PRO A 93 14.73 4.44 1.50
N ASN A 94 14.24 4.99 0.39
CA ASN A 94 14.03 6.44 0.20
C ASN A 94 12.55 6.84 0.35
N PHE A 95 11.76 5.98 0.97
CA PHE A 95 10.33 6.13 1.25
C PHE A 95 10.05 5.86 2.73
N ILE A 96 8.85 6.20 3.18
CA ILE A 96 8.45 6.01 4.57
C ILE A 96 8.11 4.55 4.79
N MET A 97 8.79 3.92 5.76
CA MET A 97 8.46 2.60 6.26
C MET A 97 7.81 2.73 7.63
N PHE A 98 6.71 2.01 7.83
CA PHE A 98 5.99 1.93 9.09
C PHE A 98 6.37 0.67 9.86
N GLU A 99 6.00 0.64 11.13
CA GLU A 99 6.06 -0.57 11.93
C GLU A 99 5.27 -1.71 11.31
N LYS A 100 5.74 -2.93 11.55
CA LYS A 100 5.09 -4.14 11.13
C LYS A 100 3.68 -4.22 11.69
N CYS A 101 2.71 -4.49 10.83
CA CYS A 101 1.31 -4.63 11.23
C CYS A 101 0.63 -5.81 10.53
N GLU A 102 -0.52 -6.23 11.04
CA GLU A 102 -1.42 -7.13 10.33
C GLU A 102 -2.24 -6.32 9.32
N VAL A 103 -2.54 -6.93 8.17
CA VAL A 103 -3.35 -6.32 7.11
C VAL A 103 -4.68 -7.06 6.91
N ASN A 104 -4.75 -8.32 7.37
CA ASN A 104 -5.92 -9.17 7.36
C ASN A 104 -6.30 -9.65 8.76
N GLY A 105 -7.53 -10.16 8.90
CA GLY A 105 -8.04 -10.69 10.17
C GLY A 105 -8.40 -9.62 11.20
N LYS A 106 -8.70 -10.09 12.41
CA LYS A 106 -9.28 -9.27 13.50
C LYS A 106 -8.38 -8.15 13.99
N ASN A 107 -7.06 -8.28 13.85
CA ASN A 107 -6.09 -7.27 14.30
C ASN A 107 -5.55 -6.43 13.12
N ALA A 108 -6.20 -6.50 11.94
CA ALA A 108 -5.80 -5.71 10.79
C ALA A 108 -5.72 -4.23 11.17
N HIS A 109 -4.64 -3.57 10.73
CA HIS A 109 -4.46 -2.15 10.96
C HIS A 109 -5.64 -1.37 10.35
N PRO A 110 -6.19 -0.34 11.03
CA PRO A 110 -7.39 0.36 10.56
C PRO A 110 -7.29 0.91 9.12
N LEU A 111 -6.08 1.29 8.68
CA LEU A 111 -5.81 1.64 7.28
C LEU A 111 -6.19 0.52 6.31
N PHE A 112 -5.76 -0.72 6.56
CA PHE A 112 -6.02 -1.82 5.64
C PHE A 112 -7.47 -2.28 5.70
N THR A 113 -8.11 -2.25 6.86
CA THR A 113 -9.57 -2.45 6.96
C THR A 113 -10.31 -1.46 6.06
N PHE A 114 -9.97 -0.17 6.19
CA PHE A 114 -10.56 0.88 5.38
C PHE A 114 -10.28 0.72 3.87
N LEU A 115 -9.04 0.41 3.48
CA LEU A 115 -8.66 0.23 2.08
C LEU A 115 -9.37 -0.97 1.44
N LYS A 116 -9.48 -2.09 2.15
CA LYS A 116 -10.17 -3.31 1.67
C LYS A 116 -11.69 -3.12 1.59
N GLU A 117 -12.28 -2.25 2.40
CA GLU A 117 -13.69 -1.89 2.29
C GLU A 117 -13.95 -0.96 1.11
N ALA A 118 -13.06 0.03 0.89
CA ALA A 118 -13.17 0.96 -0.21
C ALA A 118 -12.84 0.32 -1.58
N LEU A 119 -11.89 -0.60 -1.61
CA LEU A 119 -11.36 -1.26 -2.81
C LEU A 119 -11.31 -2.79 -2.60
N PRO A 120 -12.45 -3.48 -2.69
CA PRO A 120 -12.56 -4.86 -2.21
C PRO A 120 -11.88 -5.92 -3.08
N PHE A 121 -11.51 -5.60 -4.32
CA PHE A 121 -10.92 -6.56 -5.24
C PHE A 121 -9.79 -5.93 -6.06
N PRO A 122 -8.69 -6.64 -6.30
CA PRO A 122 -7.67 -6.21 -7.25
C PRO A 122 -8.23 -6.00 -8.65
N HIS A 123 -7.71 -5.00 -9.36
CA HIS A 123 -8.15 -4.65 -10.72
C HIS A 123 -7.89 -5.80 -11.71
N ASP A 124 -6.72 -6.41 -11.56
CA ASP A 124 -6.12 -7.33 -12.51
C ASP A 124 -6.41 -8.79 -12.19
N ASP A 125 -6.77 -9.09 -10.93
CA ASP A 125 -7.24 -10.39 -10.48
C ASP A 125 -8.32 -10.26 -9.39
N PRO A 126 -9.59 -10.09 -9.77
CA PRO A 126 -10.67 -9.82 -8.82
C PRO A 126 -11.17 -11.08 -8.08
N SER A 127 -10.66 -12.27 -8.40
CA SER A 127 -11.22 -13.55 -7.93
C SER A 127 -10.26 -14.37 -7.08
N SER A 128 -8.95 -14.23 -7.26
CA SER A 128 -7.98 -15.05 -6.54
C SER A 128 -7.67 -14.46 -5.17
N LEU A 129 -7.95 -15.23 -4.11
CA LEU A 129 -7.47 -14.93 -2.77
C LEU A 129 -6.18 -15.68 -2.43
N MET A 130 -6.21 -17.01 -2.52
CA MET A 130 -5.06 -17.84 -2.20
C MET A 130 -5.20 -19.21 -2.87
N THR A 131 -4.16 -19.69 -3.55
CA THR A 131 -4.19 -21.02 -4.18
C THR A 131 -4.03 -22.14 -3.16
N ASN A 132 -3.14 -22.00 -2.18
CA ASN A 132 -2.95 -22.96 -1.10
C ASN A 132 -3.56 -22.43 0.20
N PRO A 133 -4.67 -23.00 0.69
CA PRO A 133 -5.34 -22.51 1.90
C PRO A 133 -4.47 -22.61 3.16
N GLN A 134 -3.40 -23.42 3.18
CA GLN A 134 -2.48 -23.51 4.32
C GLN A 134 -1.74 -22.19 4.61
N TYR A 135 -1.65 -21.27 3.64
CA TYR A 135 -1.05 -19.96 3.85
C TYR A 135 -2.00 -18.94 4.50
N ILE A 136 -3.30 -19.27 4.64
CA ILE A 136 -4.26 -18.42 5.32
C ILE A 136 -4.15 -18.70 6.83
N ILE A 137 -3.40 -17.85 7.52
CA ILE A 137 -3.14 -17.99 8.97
C ILE A 137 -3.86 -16.95 9.83
N TRP A 138 -4.69 -16.11 9.21
CA TRP A 138 -5.46 -15.06 9.88
C TRP A 138 -6.93 -15.45 10.06
N SER A 139 -7.63 -14.75 10.95
CA SER A 139 -9.05 -14.94 11.20
C SER A 139 -9.69 -13.62 11.69
N PRO A 140 -10.93 -13.29 11.29
CA PRO A 140 -11.73 -13.99 10.28
C PRO A 140 -11.13 -13.83 8.87
N VAL A 141 -11.52 -14.72 7.96
CA VAL A 141 -11.18 -14.63 6.53
C VAL A 141 -12.32 -13.92 5.82
N CYS A 142 -11.98 -12.86 5.07
CA CYS A 142 -12.91 -12.02 4.34
C CYS A 142 -12.65 -12.11 2.83
N ARG A 143 -13.70 -11.90 2.01
CA ARG A 143 -13.58 -11.98 0.55
C ARG A 143 -12.67 -10.90 -0.06
N ASN A 144 -12.49 -9.80 0.65
CA ASN A 144 -11.67 -8.67 0.24
C ASN A 144 -10.30 -8.67 0.94
N ASP A 145 -9.89 -9.78 1.55
CA ASP A 145 -8.56 -9.89 2.15
C ASP A 145 -7.44 -9.71 1.12
N ILE A 146 -6.35 -9.08 1.54
CA ILE A 146 -5.13 -8.96 0.73
C ILE A 146 -4.59 -10.37 0.49
N SER A 147 -4.30 -10.68 -0.77
CA SER A 147 -4.00 -12.05 -1.19
C SER A 147 -2.55 -12.44 -0.93
N TRP A 148 -1.61 -11.50 -1.04
CA TRP A 148 -0.18 -11.79 -0.87
C TRP A 148 0.67 -10.55 -0.56
N ASN A 149 1.97 -10.75 -0.40
CA ASN A 149 2.96 -9.68 -0.46
C ASN A 149 2.91 -8.94 -1.81
N PHE A 150 3.27 -7.66 -1.81
CA PHE A 150 3.32 -6.76 -2.98
C PHE A 150 1.95 -6.33 -3.53
N GLU A 151 0.85 -6.45 -2.79
CA GLU A 151 -0.40 -5.79 -3.19
C GLU A 151 -0.29 -4.27 -3.01
N LYS A 152 -0.88 -3.51 -3.94
CA LYS A 152 -0.62 -2.08 -4.12
C LYS A 152 -1.92 -1.30 -4.12
N PHE A 153 -2.11 -0.38 -3.19
CA PHE A 153 -3.23 0.58 -3.23
C PHE A 153 -2.73 1.93 -3.72
N LEU A 154 -3.35 2.48 -4.77
CA LEU A 154 -3.06 3.84 -5.23
C LEU A 154 -4.13 4.81 -4.77
N ILE A 155 -3.71 5.90 -4.16
CA ILE A 155 -4.54 6.94 -3.59
C ILE A 155 -4.23 8.27 -4.29
N GLY A 156 -5.22 8.87 -4.97
CA GLY A 156 -5.05 10.11 -5.74
C GLY A 156 -4.90 11.39 -4.91
N LEU A 157 -4.43 12.47 -5.56
CA LEU A 157 -4.07 13.77 -4.97
C LEU A 157 -5.22 14.50 -4.27
N ASP A 158 -6.43 14.27 -4.74
CA ASP A 158 -7.69 14.84 -4.29
C ASP A 158 -8.50 13.85 -3.45
N SER A 159 -7.92 12.69 -3.10
CA SER A 159 -8.61 11.57 -2.46
C SER A 159 -9.77 11.00 -3.30
N VAL A 160 -9.88 11.39 -4.57
CA VAL A 160 -11.04 11.14 -5.44
C VAL A 160 -10.72 10.14 -6.55
N THR A 161 -9.48 10.06 -7.01
CA THR A 161 -9.12 9.12 -8.07
C THR A 161 -8.31 7.93 -7.55
N TRP A 162 -8.94 6.75 -7.60
CA TRP A 162 -8.42 5.48 -7.10
C TRP A 162 -8.28 4.53 -8.27
N SER A 163 -7.15 3.82 -8.34
CA SER A 163 -7.08 2.59 -9.12
C SER A 163 -7.23 1.42 -8.16
N ASN A 164 -8.07 0.45 -8.53
CA ASN A 164 -8.20 -0.83 -7.82
C ASN A 164 -6.82 -1.44 -7.49
N PRO A 165 -6.69 -2.19 -6.38
CA PRO A 165 -5.42 -2.75 -5.98
C PRO A 165 -4.79 -3.57 -7.09
N LEU A 166 -3.46 -3.53 -7.17
CA LEU A 166 -2.74 -4.30 -8.17
C LEU A 166 -2.12 -5.53 -7.52
N SER A 167 -2.33 -6.70 -8.11
CA SER A 167 -1.71 -7.94 -7.65
C SER A 167 -0.19 -7.86 -7.59
N ALA A 168 0.44 -8.83 -6.92
CA ALA A 168 1.89 -8.93 -6.82
C ALA A 168 2.60 -8.97 -8.19
N GLN A 169 1.92 -9.48 -9.21
CA GLN A 169 2.45 -9.65 -10.58
C GLN A 169 2.41 -8.37 -11.42
N SER A 170 1.62 -7.38 -11.02
CA SER A 170 1.41 -6.15 -11.78
C SER A 170 2.61 -5.20 -11.78
N ARG A 171 2.99 -4.70 -12.97
CA ARG A 171 3.93 -3.59 -13.16
C ARG A 171 3.21 -2.25 -13.24
N ILE A 172 3.69 -1.26 -12.49
CA ILE A 172 3.18 0.12 -12.53
C ILE A 172 3.99 0.96 -13.52
N SER A 173 3.33 1.51 -14.54
CA SER A 173 3.84 2.62 -15.35
C SER A 173 2.94 3.84 -15.14
N LEU A 174 3.51 4.96 -14.70
CA LEU A 174 2.81 6.24 -14.58
C LEU A 174 3.10 7.09 -15.83
N GLU A 175 2.09 7.34 -16.65
CA GLU A 175 2.21 8.32 -17.74
C GLU A 175 2.05 9.76 -17.24
N GLN A 176 2.53 10.72 -18.03
CA GLN A 176 2.53 12.14 -17.66
C GLN A 176 1.14 12.75 -17.86
N GLY A 177 0.57 13.36 -16.81
CA GLY A 177 -0.57 14.26 -16.96
C GLY A 177 -0.14 15.63 -17.51
N PRO A 178 -1.09 16.46 -17.97
CA PRO A 178 -0.79 17.87 -18.25
C PRO A 178 -0.17 18.51 -16.99
N HIS A 179 0.93 19.25 -17.17
CA HIS A 179 1.76 19.87 -16.12
C HIS A 179 2.74 18.94 -15.36
N GLY A 180 2.95 17.69 -15.79
CA GLY A 180 4.03 16.85 -15.26
C GLY A 180 3.75 16.20 -13.89
N LEU A 181 2.51 16.31 -13.40
CA LEU A 181 2.03 15.63 -12.21
C LEU A 181 1.70 14.17 -12.52
N ALA A 182 2.03 13.27 -11.60
CA ALA A 182 1.55 11.89 -11.64
C ALA A 182 0.02 11.89 -11.45
N GLN A 183 -0.72 11.32 -12.41
CA GLN A 183 -2.16 11.11 -12.29
C GLN A 183 -2.43 9.61 -12.13
N SER A 184 -3.30 9.27 -11.18
CA SER A 184 -3.83 7.91 -10.97
C SER A 184 -4.50 7.31 -12.21
N ASN A 185 -5.08 8.15 -13.06
CA ASN A 185 -5.79 7.74 -14.28
C ASN A 185 -4.85 7.35 -15.44
N LEU A 186 -3.54 7.49 -15.24
CA LEU A 186 -2.48 7.23 -16.23
C LEU A 186 -1.64 5.99 -15.86
N LEU A 187 -2.18 5.13 -15.01
CA LEU A 187 -1.59 3.83 -14.68
C LEU A 187 -1.90 2.79 -15.77
N HIS A 188 -0.87 2.41 -16.52
CA HIS A 188 -0.94 1.19 -17.32
C HIS A 188 -0.37 0.01 -16.52
N VAL A 189 -1.24 -0.94 -16.20
CA VAL A 189 -0.87 -2.27 -15.74
C VAL A 189 -0.39 -3.04 -16.96
N GLN A 190 0.91 -3.22 -17.11
CA GLN A 190 1.45 -4.14 -18.10
C GLN A 190 1.41 -5.55 -17.51
N ARG A 191 0.71 -6.47 -18.22
CA ARG A 191 0.74 -7.91 -17.94
C ARG A 191 2.13 -8.49 -18.21
#